data_AF-A0A6C0DID1-F1
#
_entry.id   AF-A0A6C0DID1-F1
#
_cell.length_a   1.000
_cell.length_b   1.000
_cell.length_c   1.000
_cell.angle_alpha   90.00
_cell.angle_beta   90.00
_cell.angle_gamma   90.00
#
_symmetry.space_group_name_H-M   'P 1'
#
loop_
_entity.id
_entity.type
_entity.pdbx_description
1 polymer ?
#
loop_
_entity_poly.entity_id
_entity_poly.type
_entity_poly.pdbx_seq_one_letter_code
_entity_poly.pdbx_strand_id
1 'polypeptide(L)'
;MANWYSVIYKAFIFASVISFIIYNFTSGNVSLGAMISGLEVLGLSIIMILYIILYNVLQTTQNSGFFQSVLAILNACGPFILMLASLSVILYLVITYKNNILLGHVSNSYYTFSNIAILFILLQVYIIYNNVNTTKFEITKKISNVTSITLYLFGVITTISSITLFTILKNYSADG
;
A
#
# COMPACT_ATOMS: atom_id res chain seq x y z
N MET A 1 4.51 20.65 -15.43
CA MET A 1 4.81 19.24 -15.07
C MET A 1 4.24 18.81 -13.70
N ALA A 2 4.33 19.62 -12.64
CA ALA A 2 3.81 19.25 -11.30
C ALA A 2 2.32 18.88 -11.26
N ASN A 3 1.45 19.57 -12.03
CA ASN A 3 0.02 19.26 -12.12
C ASN A 3 -0.29 17.95 -12.83
N TRP A 4 0.55 17.53 -13.78
CA TRP A 4 0.27 16.30 -14.53
C TRP A 4 0.54 15.06 -13.67
N TYR A 5 1.68 15.04 -12.97
CA TYR A 5 1.99 13.98 -12.01
C TYR A 5 0.95 13.87 -10.88
N SER A 6 0.43 15.01 -10.40
CA SER A 6 -0.57 15.00 -9.34
C SER A 6 -1.92 14.46 -9.78
N VAL A 7 -2.32 14.71 -11.02
CA VAL A 7 -3.54 14.11 -11.58
C VAL A 7 -3.39 12.59 -11.70
N ILE A 8 -2.24 12.09 -12.15
CA ILE A 8 -2.03 10.65 -12.38
C ILE A 8 -2.08 9.85 -11.08
N TYR A 9 -1.29 10.21 -10.06
CA TYR A 9 -1.30 9.42 -8.82
C TYR A 9 -2.68 9.47 -8.12
N LYS A 10 -3.42 10.59 -8.24
CA LYS A 10 -4.80 10.69 -7.73
C LYS A 10 -5.73 9.75 -8.49
N ALA A 11 -5.64 9.72 -9.82
CA ALA A 11 -6.43 8.82 -10.64
C ALA A 11 -6.15 7.34 -10.29
N PHE A 12 -4.89 6.97 -10.07
CA PHE A 12 -4.55 5.62 -9.62
C PHE A 12 -5.06 5.30 -8.22
N ILE A 13 -5.00 6.25 -7.27
CA ILE A 13 -5.64 6.07 -5.96
C ILE A 13 -7.15 5.80 -6.14
N PHE A 14 -7.86 6.59 -6.93
CA PHE A 14 -9.29 6.37 -7.17
C PHE A 14 -9.57 5.02 -7.85
N ALA A 15 -8.81 4.66 -8.88
CA ALA A 15 -8.96 3.39 -9.59
C ALA A 15 -8.72 2.19 -8.66
N SER A 16 -7.74 2.27 -7.75
CA SER A 16 -7.50 1.22 -6.76
C SER A 16 -8.65 1.11 -5.76
N VAL A 17 -9.20 2.23 -5.26
CA VAL A 17 -10.36 2.23 -4.37
C VAL A 17 -11.58 1.60 -5.04
N ILE A 18 -11.85 1.92 -6.31
CA ILE A 18 -12.93 1.31 -7.08
C ILE A 18 -12.71 -0.20 -7.22
N SER A 19 -11.48 -0.63 -7.49
CA SER A 19 -11.13 -2.05 -7.59
C SER A 19 -11.35 -2.79 -6.26
N PHE A 20 -11.01 -2.18 -5.12
CA PHE A 20 -11.29 -2.76 -3.81
C PHE A 20 -12.79 -2.82 -3.49
N ILE A 21 -13.59 -1.86 -3.96
CA ILE A 21 -15.05 -1.93 -3.85
C ILE A 21 -15.57 -3.13 -4.64
N ILE A 22 -15.13 -3.29 -5.90
CA ILE A 22 -15.53 -4.44 -6.74
C ILE A 22 -15.14 -5.76 -6.07
N TYR A 23 -13.93 -5.87 -5.52
CA TYR A 23 -13.49 -7.04 -4.75
C TYR A 23 -14.45 -7.42 -3.62
N ASN A 24 -14.90 -6.44 -2.82
CA ASN A 24 -15.78 -6.70 -1.67
C ASN A 24 -17.22 -7.08 -2.06
N PHE A 25 -17.70 -6.67 -3.23
CA PHE A 25 -19.08 -6.90 -3.68
C PHE A 25 -19.24 -7.99 -4.75
N THR A 26 -18.14 -8.63 -5.16
CA THR A 26 -18.15 -9.71 -6.16
C THR A 26 -17.50 -10.98 -5.60
N SER A 27 -17.63 -12.09 -6.30
CA SER A 27 -17.04 -13.38 -5.91
C SER A 27 -16.30 -14.05 -7.08
N GLY A 28 -15.52 -15.10 -6.76
CA GLY A 28 -14.77 -15.88 -7.74
C GLY A 28 -13.71 -15.08 -8.48
N ASN A 29 -13.59 -15.33 -9.79
CA ASN A 29 -12.54 -14.74 -10.64
C ASN A 29 -12.59 -13.20 -10.70
N VAL A 30 -13.80 -12.62 -10.68
CA VAL A 30 -13.98 -11.17 -10.76
C VAL A 30 -13.44 -10.50 -9.51
N SER A 31 -13.77 -11.04 -8.33
CA SER A 31 -13.30 -10.53 -7.05
C SER A 31 -11.77 -10.58 -6.96
N LEU A 32 -11.15 -11.74 -7.24
CA LEU A 32 -9.69 -11.86 -7.21
C LEU A 32 -9.00 -10.98 -8.26
N GLY A 33 -9.55 -10.88 -9.47
CA GLY A 33 -9.03 -9.99 -10.50
C GLY A 33 -9.02 -8.53 -10.03
N ALA A 34 -10.12 -8.09 -9.41
CA ALA A 34 -10.25 -6.74 -8.86
C ALA A 34 -9.30 -6.48 -7.68
N MET A 35 -9.05 -7.49 -6.82
CA MET A 35 -8.06 -7.37 -5.75
C MET A 35 -6.65 -7.17 -6.31
N ILE A 36 -6.24 -8.01 -7.27
CA ILE A 36 -4.92 -7.95 -7.90
C ILE A 36 -4.73 -6.59 -8.59
N SER A 37 -5.69 -6.18 -9.43
CA SER A 37 -5.61 -4.90 -10.13
C SER A 37 -5.59 -3.72 -9.16
N GLY A 38 -6.37 -3.79 -8.07
CA GLY A 38 -6.39 -2.77 -7.03
C GLY A 38 -5.04 -2.61 -6.34
N LEU A 39 -4.38 -3.72 -5.97
CA LEU A 39 -3.06 -3.72 -5.35
C LEU A 39 -1.97 -3.18 -6.30
N GLU A 40 -1.99 -3.58 -7.57
CA GLU A 40 -1.02 -3.12 -8.58
C GLU A 40 -1.14 -1.63 -8.86
N VAL A 41 -2.35 -1.16 -9.16
CA VAL A 41 -2.62 0.26 -9.46
C VAL A 41 -2.30 1.12 -8.25
N LEU A 42 -2.63 0.64 -7.03
CA LEU A 42 -2.26 1.33 -5.81
C LEU A 42 -0.73 1.41 -5.65
N GLY A 43 -0.02 0.29 -5.89
CA GLY A 43 1.45 0.25 -5.85
C GLY A 43 2.08 1.30 -6.77
N LEU A 44 1.59 1.44 -7.99
CA LEU A 44 2.04 2.47 -8.93
C LEU A 44 1.84 3.88 -8.37
N SER A 45 0.67 4.16 -7.78
CA SER A 45 0.38 5.47 -7.18
C SER A 45 1.36 5.80 -6.04
N ILE A 46 1.69 4.81 -5.21
CA ILE A 46 2.60 4.97 -4.08
C ILE A 46 4.02 5.18 -4.57
N ILE A 47 4.48 4.46 -5.59
CA ILE A 47 5.80 4.66 -6.21
C ILE A 47 5.94 6.10 -6.71
N MET A 48 4.90 6.65 -7.36
CA MET A 48 4.93 8.03 -7.84
C MET A 48 5.01 9.05 -6.69
N ILE A 49 4.26 8.84 -5.61
CA ILE A 49 4.31 9.71 -4.42
C ILE A 49 5.68 9.61 -3.75
N LEU A 50 6.20 8.39 -3.60
CA LEU A 50 7.51 8.11 -3.04
C LEU A 50 8.62 8.81 -3.84
N TYR A 51 8.56 8.77 -5.17
CA TYR A 51 9.52 9.47 -6.03
C TYR A 51 9.54 10.99 -5.75
N ILE A 52 8.37 11.62 -5.61
CA ILE A 52 8.26 13.07 -5.30
C ILE A 52 8.90 13.38 -3.94
N ILE A 53 8.60 12.58 -2.93
CA ILE A 53 9.11 12.78 -1.57
C ILE A 53 10.63 12.55 -1.53
N LEU A 54 11.11 11.47 -2.15
CA LEU A 54 12.53 11.13 -2.19
C LEU A 54 13.33 12.23 -2.89
N TYR A 55 12.86 12.71 -4.04
CA TYR A 55 13.50 13.80 -4.76
C TYR A 55 13.62 15.07 -3.89
N ASN A 56 12.54 15.43 -3.20
CA ASN A 56 12.53 16.59 -2.31
C ASN A 56 13.49 16.43 -1.13
N VAL A 57 13.52 15.25 -0.50
CA VAL A 57 14.44 14.98 0.61
C VAL A 57 15.89 15.12 0.15
N LEU A 58 16.25 14.49 -0.98
CA LEU A 58 17.60 14.55 -1.54
C LEU A 58 18.05 15.98 -1.84
N GLN A 59 17.16 16.83 -2.35
CA GLN A 59 17.46 18.26 -2.58
C GLN A 59 17.70 19.01 -1.26
N THR A 60 16.92 18.72 -0.21
CA THR A 60 17.07 19.40 1.09
C THR A 60 18.27 18.91 1.92
N THR A 61 18.83 17.74 1.61
CA THR A 61 19.94 17.13 2.37
C THR A 61 21.29 17.21 1.65
N GLN A 62 21.43 18.02 0.59
CA GLN A 62 22.68 18.10 -0.19
C GLN A 62 23.90 18.54 0.63
N ASN A 63 23.70 19.34 1.68
CA ASN A 63 24.77 19.88 2.52
C ASN A 63 24.83 19.23 3.92
N SER A 64 24.05 18.17 4.17
CA SER A 64 24.08 17.46 5.45
C SER A 64 25.02 16.25 5.42
N GLY A 65 25.53 15.86 6.59
CA GLY A 65 26.36 14.65 6.71
C GLY A 65 25.59 13.38 6.31
N PHE A 66 26.31 12.35 5.84
CA PHE A 66 25.75 11.10 5.32
C PHE A 66 24.67 10.49 6.23
N PHE A 67 24.95 10.34 7.52
CA PHE A 67 24.01 9.76 8.49
C PHE A 67 22.71 10.56 8.61
N GLN A 68 22.79 11.89 8.55
CA GLN A 68 21.62 12.76 8.65
C GLN A 68 20.74 12.64 7.39
N SER A 69 21.36 12.52 6.22
CA SER A 69 20.66 12.30 4.95
C SER A 69 19.93 10.95 4.94
N VAL A 70 20.59 9.87 5.39
CA VAL A 70 19.96 8.54 5.50
C VAL A 70 18.77 8.57 6.45
N LEU A 71 18.91 9.19 7.62
CA LEU A 71 17.85 9.26 8.62
C LEU A 71 16.66 10.11 8.14
N ALA A 72 16.92 11.19 7.39
CA ALA A 72 15.88 11.98 6.74
C ALA A 72 15.11 11.19 5.68
N ILE A 73 15.82 10.41 4.85
CA ILE A 73 15.20 9.52 3.86
C ILE A 73 14.33 8.47 4.57
N LEU A 74 14.84 7.80 5.60
CA LEU A 74 14.10 6.79 6.34
C LEU A 74 12.81 7.36 6.96
N ASN A 75 12.88 8.54 7.57
CA ASN A 75 11.72 9.15 8.23
C ASN A 75 10.64 9.62 7.24
N ALA A 76 11.05 10.06 6.05
CA ALA A 76 10.12 10.57 5.03
C ALA A 76 9.57 9.46 4.12
N CYS A 77 10.43 8.51 3.73
CA CYS A 77 10.12 7.48 2.75
C CYS A 77 9.77 6.13 3.39
N GLY A 78 10.24 5.87 4.60
CA GLY A 78 10.01 4.62 5.35
C GLY A 78 8.57 4.12 5.38
N PRO A 79 7.54 4.94 5.71
CA PRO A 79 6.16 4.45 5.73
C PRO A 79 5.68 4.00 4.34
N PHE A 80 6.10 4.69 3.27
CA PHE A 80 5.74 4.32 1.90
C PHE A 80 6.45 3.06 1.43
N ILE A 81 7.72 2.89 1.80
CA ILE A 81 8.49 1.67 1.53
C ILE A 81 7.85 0.47 2.24
N LEU A 82 7.47 0.64 3.50
CA LEU A 82 6.79 -0.40 4.28
C LEU A 82 5.42 -0.74 3.66
N MET A 83 4.65 0.26 3.25
CA MET A 83 3.39 0.05 2.54
C MET A 83 3.60 -0.74 1.24
N LEU A 84 4.58 -0.36 0.41
CA LEU A 84 4.92 -1.08 -0.82
C LEU A 84 5.36 -2.52 -0.56
N ALA A 85 6.17 -2.75 0.47
CA ALA A 85 6.60 -4.09 0.86
C ALA A 85 5.40 -4.96 1.25
N SER A 86 4.50 -4.44 2.09
CA SER A 86 3.28 -5.16 2.50
C SER A 86 2.35 -5.45 1.31
N LEU A 87 2.15 -4.49 0.41
CA LEU A 87 1.37 -4.68 -0.82
C LEU A 87 1.98 -5.75 -1.72
N SER A 88 3.31 -5.72 -1.89
CA SER A 88 4.03 -6.68 -2.73
C SER A 88 3.92 -8.10 -2.18
N VAL A 89 4.02 -8.27 -0.86
CA VAL A 89 3.83 -9.58 -0.20
C VAL A 89 2.41 -10.07 -0.39
N ILE A 90 1.39 -9.23 -0.17
CA ILE A 90 -0.02 -9.62 -0.35
C ILE A 90 -0.29 -9.98 -1.82
N LEU A 91 0.19 -9.17 -2.76
CA LEU A 91 0.05 -9.42 -4.18
C LEU A 91 0.70 -10.76 -4.58
N TYR A 92 1.93 -10.99 -4.12
CA TYR A 92 2.64 -12.25 -4.33
C TYR A 92 1.85 -13.45 -3.80
N LEU A 93 1.29 -13.35 -2.60
CA LEU A 93 0.47 -14.40 -2.01
C LEU A 93 -0.79 -14.69 -2.82
N VAL A 94 -1.54 -13.65 -3.20
CA VAL A 94 -2.78 -13.81 -3.97
C VAL A 94 -2.51 -14.44 -5.33
N ILE A 95 -1.43 -14.06 -6.01
CA ILE A 95 -1.03 -14.64 -7.29
C ILE A 95 -0.60 -16.09 -7.12
N THR A 96 0.27 -16.37 -6.16
CA THR A 96 0.85 -17.72 -5.95
C THR A 96 -0.21 -18.74 -5.54
N TYR A 97 -1.12 -18.36 -4.65
CA TYR A 97 -2.16 -19.25 -4.12
C TYR A 97 -3.52 -19.06 -4.80
N LYS A 98 -3.57 -18.39 -5.96
CA LYS A 98 -4.80 -18.04 -6.68
C LYS A 98 -5.77 -19.21 -6.82
N ASN A 99 -5.28 -20.37 -7.27
CA ASN A 99 -6.13 -21.54 -7.50
C ASN A 99 -6.76 -22.05 -6.21
N ASN A 100 -6.00 -22.12 -5.12
CA ASN A 100 -6.51 -22.57 -3.82
C ASN A 100 -7.57 -21.59 -3.30
N ILE A 101 -7.37 -20.28 -3.49
CA ILE A 101 -8.34 -19.26 -3.07
C ILE A 101 -9.64 -19.35 -3.89
N LEU A 102 -9.53 -19.58 -5.21
CA LEU A 102 -10.69 -19.72 -6.11
C LEU A 102 -11.52 -20.96 -5.84
N LEU A 103 -10.87 -22.08 -5.54
CA LEU A 103 -11.51 -23.35 -5.25
C LEU A 103 -12.03 -23.44 -3.80
N GLY A 104 -11.77 -22.43 -2.97
CA GLY A 104 -12.17 -22.44 -1.56
C GLY A 104 -11.33 -23.37 -0.67
N HIS A 105 -10.17 -23.84 -1.16
CA HIS A 105 -9.25 -24.72 -0.43
C HIS A 105 -8.35 -23.90 0.54
N VAL A 106 -8.92 -22.87 1.16
CA VAL A 106 -8.25 -21.99 2.13
C VAL A 106 -9.10 -21.90 3.39
N SER A 107 -8.46 -21.87 4.56
CA SER A 107 -9.18 -21.74 5.81
C SER A 107 -9.96 -20.41 5.88
N ASN A 108 -11.10 -20.39 6.60
CA ASN A 108 -11.89 -19.16 6.78
C ASN A 108 -11.08 -17.99 7.36
N SER A 109 -10.04 -18.28 8.14
CA SER A 109 -9.11 -17.27 8.67
C SER A 109 -8.44 -16.46 7.56
N TYR A 110 -8.23 -17.03 6.37
CA TYR A 110 -7.72 -16.30 5.21
C TYR A 110 -8.60 -15.09 4.88
N TYR A 111 -9.91 -15.28 4.76
CA TYR A 111 -10.82 -14.19 4.39
C TYR A 111 -10.85 -13.09 5.46
N THR A 112 -10.82 -13.47 6.74
CA THR A 112 -10.74 -12.51 7.85
C THR A 112 -9.48 -11.67 7.78
N PHE A 113 -8.30 -12.29 7.69
CA PHE A 113 -7.03 -11.56 7.65
C PHE A 113 -6.82 -10.80 6.34
N SER A 114 -7.37 -11.28 5.22
CA SER A 114 -7.35 -10.58 3.93
C SER A 114 -8.15 -9.29 4.01
N ASN A 115 -9.38 -9.35 4.56
CA ASN A 115 -10.23 -8.17 4.75
C ASN A 115 -9.62 -7.18 5.74
N ILE A 116 -9.00 -7.65 6.82
CA ILE A 116 -8.25 -6.80 7.75
C ILE A 116 -7.10 -6.08 7.04
N ALA A 117 -6.29 -6.80 6.25
CA ALA A 117 -5.18 -6.22 5.52
C ALA A 117 -5.66 -5.15 4.52
N ILE A 118 -6.71 -5.44 3.75
CA ILE A 118 -7.31 -4.50 2.79
C ILE A 118 -7.86 -3.27 3.51
N LEU A 119 -8.53 -3.43 4.65
CA LEU A 119 -9.03 -2.32 5.45
C LEU A 119 -7.90 -1.39 5.89
N PHE A 120 -6.79 -1.93 6.39
CA PHE A 120 -5.64 -1.13 6.78
C PHE A 120 -4.94 -0.47 5.59
N ILE A 121 -4.93 -1.12 4.42
CA ILE A 121 -4.47 -0.50 3.17
C ILE A 121 -5.37 0.68 2.81
N LEU A 122 -6.69 0.52 2.80
CA LEU A 122 -7.65 1.59 2.50
C LEU A 122 -7.52 2.77 3.46
N LEU A 123 -7.29 2.50 4.75
CA LEU A 123 -7.07 3.54 5.75
C LEU A 123 -5.75 4.31 5.49
N GLN A 124 -4.66 3.62 5.14
CA GLN A 124 -3.42 4.27 4.70
C GLN A 124 -3.63 5.12 3.45
N VAL A 125 -4.36 4.60 2.46
CA VAL A 125 -4.71 5.34 1.23
C VAL A 125 -5.48 6.61 1.55
N TYR A 126 -6.46 6.54 2.46
CA TYR A 126 -7.22 7.70 2.91
C TYR A 126 -6.31 8.77 3.55
N ILE A 127 -5.40 8.37 4.43
CA ILE A 127 -4.44 9.29 5.05
C ILE A 127 -3.52 9.92 4.01
N ILE A 128 -2.99 9.12 3.08
CA ILE A 128 -2.13 9.60 1.99
C ILE A 128 -2.90 10.62 1.16
N TYR A 129 -4.09 10.27 0.66
CA TYR A 129 -4.92 11.11 -0.19
C TYR A 129 -5.20 12.47 0.48
N ASN A 130 -5.59 12.47 1.76
CA ASN A 130 -5.85 13.70 2.50
C ASN A 130 -4.62 14.57 2.69
N ASN A 131 -3.42 14.00 2.76
CA ASN A 131 -2.19 14.77 2.93
C ASN A 131 -1.64 15.30 1.61
N VAL A 132 -1.63 14.48 0.56
CA VAL A 132 -1.06 14.86 -0.74
C VAL A 132 -1.91 15.86 -1.51
N ASN A 133 -3.20 15.98 -1.17
CA ASN A 133 -4.12 16.95 -1.77
C ASN A 133 -4.16 18.30 -1.06
N THR A 134 -3.27 18.56 -0.11
CA THR A 134 -3.18 19.86 0.56
C THR A 134 -2.27 20.81 -0.21
N THR A 135 -2.60 22.10 -0.18
CA THR A 135 -1.71 23.17 -0.68
C THR A 135 -0.34 23.12 0.00
N LYS A 136 -0.31 22.73 1.28
CA LYS A 136 0.92 22.51 2.04
C LYS A 136 1.80 21.44 1.39
N PHE A 137 1.25 20.30 0.98
CA PHE A 137 2.02 19.28 0.27
C PHE A 137 2.42 19.75 -1.13
N GLU A 138 1.56 20.48 -1.85
CA GLU A 138 1.89 20.99 -3.18
C GLU A 138 3.13 21.90 -3.18
N ILE A 139 3.25 22.75 -2.16
CA ILE A 139 4.37 23.68 -1.99
C ILE A 139 5.59 22.99 -1.39
N THR A 140 5.41 22.24 -0.28
CA THR A 140 6.54 21.73 0.51
C THR A 140 7.04 20.36 0.07
N LYS A 141 6.20 19.58 -0.64
CA LYS A 141 6.42 18.16 -0.96
C LYS A 141 6.81 17.33 0.26
N LYS A 142 6.30 17.71 1.44
CA LYS A 142 6.53 17.06 2.73
C LYS A 142 5.21 16.67 3.37
N ILE A 143 5.24 15.54 4.05
CA ILE A 143 4.15 15.05 4.88
C ILE A 143 4.49 15.36 6.33
N SER A 144 3.48 15.63 7.15
CA SER A 144 3.72 15.93 8.57
C SER A 144 4.28 14.71 9.30
N ASN A 145 5.09 14.93 10.34
CA ASN A 145 5.65 13.82 11.13
C ASN A 145 4.56 12.96 11.76
N VAL A 146 3.48 13.56 12.26
CA VAL A 146 2.34 12.85 12.85
C VAL A 146 1.75 11.89 11.81
N THR A 147 1.46 12.37 10.61
CA THR A 147 0.93 11.53 9.52
C THR A 147 1.91 10.45 9.05
N SER A 148 3.22 10.74 9.05
CA SER A 148 4.25 9.73 8.74
C SER A 148 4.24 8.60 9.78
N ILE A 149 4.21 8.94 11.07
CA ILE A 149 4.13 7.97 12.17
C ILE A 149 2.84 7.15 12.09
N THR A 150 1.70 7.78 11.81
CA THR A 150 0.43 7.09 11.65
C THR A 150 0.46 6.11 10.48
N LEU A 151 1.01 6.51 9.32
CA LEU A 151 1.20 5.60 8.19
C LEU A 151 2.12 4.43 8.55
N TYR A 152 3.20 4.69 9.31
CA TYR A 152 4.11 3.65 9.77
C TYR A 152 3.40 2.62 10.66
N LEU A 153 2.59 3.09 11.61
CA LEU A 153 1.81 2.23 12.50
C LEU A 153 0.90 1.28 11.70
N PHE A 154 0.12 1.83 10.75
CA PHE A 154 -0.74 1.01 9.92
C PHE A 154 0.05 0.10 8.98
N GLY A 155 1.18 0.56 8.44
CA GLY A 155 2.09 -0.27 7.64
C GLY A 155 2.61 -1.48 8.41
N VAL A 156 2.97 -1.32 9.69
CA VAL A 156 3.39 -2.43 10.56
C VAL A 156 2.24 -3.42 10.76
N ILE A 157 1.02 -2.95 11.07
CA ILE A 157 -0.14 -3.82 11.27
C ILE A 157 -0.49 -4.58 9.97
N THR A 158 -0.40 -3.90 8.83
CA THR A 158 -0.62 -4.51 7.50
C THR A 158 0.43 -5.58 7.22
N THR A 159 1.68 -5.33 7.59
CA THR A 159 2.78 -6.28 7.45
C THR A 159 2.55 -7.52 8.32
N ILE A 160 2.17 -7.35 9.59
CA ILE A 160 1.81 -8.48 10.47
C ILE A 160 0.68 -9.30 9.83
N SER A 161 -0.36 -8.63 9.33
CA SER A 161 -1.48 -9.30 8.64
C SER A 161 -1.01 -10.08 7.41
N SER A 162 -0.08 -9.52 6.61
CA SER A 162 0.49 -10.20 5.44
C SER A 162 1.31 -11.45 5.80
N ILE A 163 2.04 -11.41 6.92
CA ILE A 163 2.80 -12.56 7.42
C ILE A 163 1.85 -13.65 7.95
N THR A 164 0.76 -13.26 8.61
CA THR A 164 -0.28 -14.21 9.03
C THR A 164 -0.94 -14.86 7.81
N LEU A 165 -1.26 -14.09 6.77
CA LEU A 165 -1.78 -14.62 5.51
C LEU A 165 -0.81 -15.62 4.87
N PHE A 166 0.49 -15.31 4.85
CA PHE A 166 1.50 -16.25 4.36
C PHE A 166 1.47 -17.57 5.13
N THR A 167 1.43 -17.50 6.46
CA THR A 167 1.35 -18.69 7.32
C THR A 167 0.09 -19.51 7.05
N ILE A 168 -1.06 -18.84 6.89
CA ILE A 168 -2.35 -19.49 6.58
C ILE A 168 -2.29 -20.21 5.23
N LEU A 169 -1.91 -19.49 4.17
CA LEU A 169 -1.90 -20.02 2.82
C LEU A 169 -0.89 -21.16 2.65
N LYS A 170 0.25 -21.08 3.34
CA LYS A 170 1.30 -22.11 3.25
C LYS A 170 0.97 -23.38 4.04
N ASN A 171 0.41 -23.25 5.24
CA ASN A 171 0.30 -24.38 6.18
C ASN A 171 -1.14 -24.87 6.40
N TYR A 172 -2.16 -24.07 6.04
CA TYR A 172 -3.57 -24.35 6.31
C TYR A 172 -4.38 -24.27 5.01
N SER A 173 -3.88 -24.93 3.97
CA SER A 173 -4.72 -25.31 2.83
C SER A 173 -5.72 -26.34 3.34
N ALA A 174 -7.01 -26.06 3.15
CA ALA A 174 -8.04 -27.02 3.47
C ALA A 174 -8.05 -28.07 2.36
N ASP A 175 -7.95 -29.34 2.73
CA ASP A 175 -8.31 -30.43 1.82
C ASP A 175 -9.79 -30.22 1.48
N GLY A 176 -10.08 -29.84 0.24
CA GLY A 176 -11.45 -29.68 -0.26
C GLY A 176 -12.25 -30.97 -0.16
#